data_AF-A0A424YQU4-F1
#
_entry.id   AF-A0A424YQU4-F1
#
_cell.length_a   1.000
_cell.length_b   1.000
_cell.length_c   1.000
_cell.angle_alpha   90.00
_cell.angle_beta   90.00
_cell.angle_gamma   90.00
#
_symmetry.space_group_name_H-M   'P 1'
#
loop_
_entity.id
_entity.type
_entity.pdbx_description
1 polymer ?
#
loop_
_entity_poly.entity_id
_entity_poly.type
_entity_poly.pdbx_seq_one_letter_code
_entity_poly.pdbx_strand_id
1 'polypeptide(L)'
;ELGIHIDVRELQKNNNKLEKSQNEYYPTVEKSRKHVIINTPHLKSTDVEVYAGKTYLFTATVSRHGDIKVRTSSTLAYDMLDYIDEGEDIILKPIQ
;
A
#
# COMPACT_ATOMS: atom_id res chain seq x y z
N GLU A 1 -11.15 33.30 -8.23
CA GLU A 1 -10.56 32.21 -7.42
C GLU A 1 -11.01 30.90 -8.05
N LEU A 2 -10.09 30.11 -8.63
CA LEU A 2 -10.44 28.85 -9.30
C LEU A 2 -10.62 27.76 -8.25
N GLY A 3 -11.87 27.51 -7.86
CA GLY A 3 -12.24 26.34 -7.08
C GLY A 3 -12.21 25.10 -7.98
N ILE A 4 -11.30 24.17 -7.70
CA ILE A 4 -11.32 22.84 -8.33
C ILE A 4 -12.54 22.05 -7.82
N HIS A 5 -13.46 21.72 -8.72
CA HIS A 5 -14.55 20.78 -8.45
C HIS A 5 -14.07 19.37 -8.78
N ILE A 6 -13.75 18.57 -7.77
CA ILE A 6 -13.50 17.13 -7.97
C ILE A 6 -14.83 16.39 -7.82
N ASP A 7 -15.36 15.90 -8.94
CA ASP A 7 -16.54 15.03 -8.99
C ASP A 7 -16.09 13.58 -8.84
N VAL A 8 -16.40 12.96 -7.70
CA VAL A 8 -16.06 11.55 -7.40
C VAL A 8 -17.28 10.70 -7.74
N ARG A 9 -17.14 9.79 -8.71
CA ARG A 9 -18.18 8.80 -9.06
C ARG A 9 -17.72 7.41 -8.66
N GLU A 10 -18.59 6.65 -8.00
CA GLU A 10 -18.34 5.25 -7.70
C GLU A 10 -18.30 4.43 -8.99
N LEU A 11 -17.17 3.76 -9.23
CA LEU A 11 -17.00 2.83 -10.34
C LEU A 11 -17.93 1.62 -10.11
N GLN A 12 -18.97 1.50 -10.94
CA GLN A 12 -19.80 0.29 -10.98
C GLN A 12 -18.94 -0.90 -11.42
N LYS A 13 -18.64 -1.80 -10.48
CA LYS A 13 -17.85 -3.01 -10.72
C LYS A 13 -18.73 -4.09 -11.35
N ASN A 14 -18.52 -4.34 -12.64
CA ASN A 14 -19.08 -5.48 -13.36
C ASN A 14 -18.52 -6.80 -12.83
N ASN A 15 -19.38 -7.83 -12.81
CA ASN A 15 -19.22 -9.11 -12.14
C ASN A 15 -18.16 -10.04 -12.76
N ASN A 16 -16.89 -9.86 -12.39
CA ASN A 16 -15.89 -10.94 -12.33
C ASN A 16 -15.10 -10.75 -11.04
N LYS A 17 -15.80 -10.98 -9.93
CA LYS A 17 -15.33 -10.85 -8.56
C LYS A 17 -14.44 -12.07 -8.27
N LEU A 18 -13.18 -12.01 -8.73
CA LEU A 18 -12.08 -12.62 -7.98
C LEU A 18 -12.29 -12.14 -6.55
N GLU A 19 -12.47 -13.08 -5.63
CA GLU A 19 -12.73 -12.80 -4.23
C GLU A 19 -11.62 -11.88 -3.71
N LYS A 20 -11.88 -10.56 -3.69
CA LYS A 20 -11.12 -9.62 -2.89
C LYS A 20 -11.24 -10.18 -1.48
N SER A 21 -10.20 -10.88 -1.04
CA SER A 21 -10.15 -11.42 0.30
C SER A 21 -10.50 -10.26 1.23
N GLN A 22 -11.42 -10.49 2.17
CA GLN A 22 -12.07 -9.43 2.93
C GLN A 22 -11.11 -8.55 3.75
N ASN A 23 -9.79 -8.81 3.69
CA ASN A 23 -8.73 -8.18 4.45
C ASN A 23 -7.56 -7.60 3.59
N GLU A 24 -7.79 -7.21 2.33
CA GLU A 24 -6.77 -6.47 1.55
C GLU A 24 -6.90 -4.97 1.75
N TYR A 25 -5.78 -4.32 2.09
CA TYR A 25 -5.68 -2.88 2.28
C TYR A 25 -4.73 -2.28 1.24
N TYR A 26 -5.14 -1.16 0.65
CA TYR A 26 -4.35 -0.42 -0.34
C TYR A 26 -3.81 0.85 0.32
N PRO A 27 -2.56 0.84 0.81
CA PRO A 27 -1.95 2.00 1.47
C PRO A 27 -1.58 3.09 0.45
N THR A 28 -1.30 4.29 0.95
CA THR A 28 -0.54 5.27 0.17
C THR A 28 0.96 5.06 0.40
N VAL A 29 1.75 5.18 -0.65
CA VAL A 29 3.20 5.03 -0.59
C VAL A 29 3.86 6.36 -0.95
N GLU A 30 4.76 6.81 -0.09
CA GLU A 30 5.48 8.08 -0.22
C GLU A 30 6.99 7.85 -0.15
N LYS A 31 7.75 8.51 -1.02
CA LYS A 31 9.21 8.48 -0.98
C LYS A 31 9.75 9.75 -0.34
N SER A 32 10.50 9.58 0.75
CA SER A 32 11.31 10.62 1.37
C SER A 32 12.80 10.41 1.02
N ARG A 33 13.66 11.34 1.45
CA ARG A 33 15.12 11.22 1.25
C ARG A 33 15.71 9.92 1.82
N LYS A 34 15.21 9.46 2.98
CA LYS A 34 15.79 8.32 3.72
C LYS A 34 14.91 7.07 3.72
N HIS A 35 13.62 7.22 3.43
CA HIS A 35 12.65 6.13 3.57
C HIS A 35 11.61 6.12 2.45
N VAL A 36 11.20 4.93 2.03
CA VAL A 36 9.89 4.67 1.45
C VAL A 36 8.93 4.43 2.59
N ILE A 37 7.83 5.17 2.62
CA ILE A 37 6.86 5.22 3.72
C ILE A 37 5.54 4.67 3.19
N ILE A 38 5.05 3.62 3.82
CA ILE A 38 3.76 3.01 3.52
C ILE A 38 2.78 3.47 4.61
N ASN A 39 1.78 4.27 4.27
CA ASN A 39 0.81 4.81 5.22
C ASN A 39 -0.48 3.97 5.21
N THR A 40 -0.83 3.43 6.38
CA THR A 40 -2.04 2.64 6.63
C THR A 40 -2.57 2.89 8.07
N PRO A 41 -3.23 4.02 8.33
CA PRO A 41 -3.68 4.38 9.67
C PRO A 41 -4.71 3.42 10.27
N HIS A 42 -5.36 2.60 9.45
CA HIS A 42 -6.36 1.62 9.87
C HIS A 42 -5.76 0.32 10.45
N LEU A 43 -4.47 0.06 10.20
CA LEU A 43 -3.78 -1.17 10.61
C LEU A 43 -2.75 -0.94 11.72
N LYS A 44 -2.89 0.12 12.51
CA LYS A 44 -1.94 0.46 13.59
C LYS A 44 -1.64 -0.72 14.50
N SER A 45 -0.37 -0.94 14.81
CA SER A 45 0.10 -2.02 15.69
C SER A 45 -0.33 -3.42 15.26
N THR A 46 -0.61 -3.62 13.97
CA THR A 46 -0.99 -4.90 13.38
C THR A 46 0.16 -5.45 12.55
N ASP A 47 0.40 -6.75 12.62
CA ASP A 47 1.35 -7.43 11.73
C ASP A 47 0.69 -7.64 10.36
N VAL A 48 1.40 -7.28 9.29
CA VAL A 48 0.90 -7.36 7.93
C VAL A 48 1.93 -8.01 7.02
N GLU A 49 1.43 -8.78 6.06
CA GLU A 49 2.18 -9.14 4.86
C GLU A 49 2.05 -8.04 3.82
N VAL A 50 3.15 -7.72 3.15
CA VAL A 50 3.26 -6.68 2.14
C VAL A 50 3.50 -7.33 0.78
N TYR A 51 2.67 -6.94 -0.19
CA TYR A 51 2.71 -7.43 -1.55
C TYR A 51 2.84 -6.27 -2.54
N ALA A 52 3.38 -6.55 -3.72
CA ALA A 52 3.21 -5.76 -4.94
C ALA A 52 2.42 -6.60 -5.95
N GLY A 53 1.17 -6.22 -6.22
CA GLY A 53 0.23 -7.05 -6.99
C GLY A 53 0.05 -8.42 -6.36
N LYS A 54 0.61 -9.47 -6.98
CA LYS A 54 0.58 -10.86 -6.49
C LYS A 54 1.89 -11.31 -5.84
N THR A 55 2.93 -10.49 -5.90
CA THR A 55 4.26 -10.83 -5.41
C THR A 55 4.39 -10.47 -3.94
N TYR A 56 4.68 -11.45 -3.09
CA TYR A 56 5.04 -11.20 -1.69
C TYR A 56 6.40 -10.52 -1.63
N LEU A 57 6.50 -9.44 -0.84
CA LEU A 57 7.73 -8.71 -0.62
C LEU A 57 8.32 -9.01 0.77
N PHE A 58 7.55 -8.77 1.83
CA PHE A 58 7.98 -8.93 3.22
C PHE A 58 6.82 -8.88 4.21
N THR A 59 7.11 -9.19 5.48
CA THR A 59 6.19 -9.00 6.61
C THR A 59 6.71 -7.90 7.51
N ALA A 60 5.82 -7.07 8.05
CA ALA A 60 6.17 -6.02 8.99
C ALA A 60 5.04 -5.72 9.97
N THR A 61 5.41 -5.21 11.14
CA THR A 61 4.47 -4.60 12.08
C THR A 61 4.23 -3.14 11.70
N VAL A 62 2.97 -2.76 11.50
CA VAL A 62 2.60 -1.35 11.30
C VAL A 62 2.85 -0.57 12.58
N SER A 63 3.50 0.59 12.48
CA SER A 63 3.77 1.43 13.64
C SER A 63 2.49 1.88 14.36
N ARG A 64 2.63 2.39 15.57
CA ARG A 64 1.52 3.05 16.31
C ARG A 64 0.97 4.28 15.59
N HIS A 65 1.76 4.91 14.73
CA HIS A 65 1.33 6.05 13.92
C HIS A 65 0.61 5.62 12.64
N GLY A 66 0.65 4.33 12.30
CA GLY A 66 -0.03 3.79 11.13
C GLY A 66 0.84 3.81 9.89
N ASP A 67 2.15 3.65 10.04
CA ASP A 67 3.10 3.66 8.94
C ASP A 67 4.12 2.52 9.04
N ILE A 68 4.64 2.11 7.89
CA ILE A 68 5.83 1.25 7.77
C ILE A 68 6.90 2.07 7.05
N LYS A 69 8.13 2.06 7.57
CA LYS A 69 9.26 2.79 6.99
C LYS A 69 10.34 1.82 6.54
N VAL A 70 10.59 1.81 5.24
CA VAL A 70 11.66 1.03 4.61
C VAL A 70 12.78 1.98 4.20
N ARG A 71 14.04 1.70 4.55
CA ARG A 71 15.16 2.56 4.17
C ARG A 71 15.35 2.55 2.66
N THR A 72 15.50 3.73 2.05
CA THR A 72 15.72 3.87 0.59
C THR A 72 16.97 3.19 0.08
N SER A 73 17.94 2.90 0.96
CA SER A 73 19.18 2.19 0.62
C SER A 73 19.06 0.67 0.68
N SER A 74 17.89 0.14 1.04
CA SER A 74 17.68 -1.32 1.12
C SER A 74 17.22 -1.89 -0.21
N THR A 75 17.64 -3.10 -0.54
CA THR A 75 17.15 -3.84 -1.72
C THR A 75 15.62 -3.86 -1.78
N LEU A 76 14.99 -4.07 -0.63
CA LEU A 76 13.53 -4.07 -0.53
C LEU A 76 12.87 -2.76 -0.97
N ALA A 77 13.46 -1.60 -0.66
CA ALA A 77 12.93 -0.32 -1.12
C ALA A 77 13.10 -0.13 -2.63
N TYR A 78 14.16 -0.68 -3.23
CA TYR A 78 14.33 -0.67 -4.68
C TYR A 78 13.26 -1.51 -5.34
N ASP A 79 13.12 -2.77 -4.93
CA ASP A 79 12.11 -3.69 -5.48
C ASP A 79 10.69 -3.09 -5.39
N MET A 80 10.33 -2.52 -4.23
CA MET A 80 9.04 -1.85 -4.04
C MET A 80 8.80 -0.70 -5.02
N LEU A 81 9.80 0.14 -5.25
CA LEU A 81 9.66 1.29 -6.15
C LEU A 81 9.61 0.85 -7.61
N ASP A 82 10.38 -0.16 -7.99
CA ASP A 82 10.36 -0.72 -9.33
C ASP A 82 8.97 -1.27 -9.67
N TYR A 83 8.33 -2.03 -8.76
CA TYR A 83 6.95 -2.49 -8.96
C TYR A 83 5.94 -1.34 -9.08
N ILE A 84 6.08 -0.29 -8.26
CA ILE A 84 5.21 0.89 -8.34
C ILE A 84 5.38 1.60 -9.68
N ASP A 85 6.63 1.74 -10.15
CA ASP A 85 6.96 2.36 -11.44
C ASP A 85 6.43 1.52 -12.63
N GLU A 86 6.35 0.19 -12.46
CA GLU A 86 5.70 -0.74 -13.40
C GLU A 86 4.16 -0.69 -13.35
N GLY A 87 3.58 0.05 -12.40
CA GLY A 87 2.13 0.24 -12.25
C GLY A 87 1.44 -0.78 -11.35
N GLU A 88 2.19 -1.55 -10.56
CA GLU A 88 1.63 -2.47 -9.57
C GLU A 88 1.25 -1.76 -8.27
N ASP A 89 0.11 -2.15 -7.70
CA ASP A 89 -0.34 -1.65 -6.41
C ASP A 89 0.43 -2.34 -5.27
N ILE A 90 0.84 -1.57 -4.26
CA ILE A 90 1.23 -2.15 -2.97
C ILE A 90 -0.04 -2.58 -2.23
N ILE A 91 -0.04 -3.80 -1.69
CA ILE A 91 -1.18 -4.40 -0.98
C ILE A 91 -0.71 -4.89 0.39
N LEU A 92 -1.48 -4.59 1.44
CA LEU A 92 -1.26 -5.08 2.79
C LEU A 92 -2.32 -6.10 3.19
N LYS A 93 -1.90 -7.20 3.80
CA LYS A 93 -2.79 -8.23 4.35
C LYS A 93 -2.47 -8.45 5.84
N PRO A 94 -3.38 -8.11 6.77
CA PRO A 94 -3.20 -8.41 8.18
C PRO A 94 -3.04 -9.90 8.45
N ILE A 95 -2.08 -10.24 9.30
CA ILE A 95 -1.90 -11.57 9.86
C ILE A 95 -2.84 -11.68 11.06
N GLN A 96 -3.75 -12.66 11.05
CA GLN A 96 -4.65 -12.97 12.17
C GLN A 96 -4.03 -13.97 13.13
#